data_AF-A0A067SV27-F1
#
_entry.id   AF-A0A067SV27-F1
#
_cell.length_a   1.000
_cell.length_b   1.000
_cell.length_c   1.000
_cell.angle_alpha   90.00
_cell.angle_beta   90.00
_cell.angle_gamma   90.00
#
_symmetry.space_group_name_H-M   'P 1'
#
loop_
_entity.id
_entity.type
_entity.pdbx_description
1 polymer ?
#
loop_
_entity_poly.entity_id
_entity_poly.type
_entity_poly.pdbx_seq_one_letter_code
_entity_poly.pdbx_strand_id
1 'polypeptide(L)'
;MITLGKAPRGAVAPLSMELDGLFKLDVDDDIWQDIGLTDDNDDGLLIPEWLGNDNIRKGIKSLLELDRCVEEERRLIEETISMQQWMREEWVIVVNALLWSSSDDPDLVYQLVEQKKHLLRLCLNWIPAVRIIPKDLEESWGPTLEELEEARQFEVSESLLENNINDEENEVELGIYETDEDDYIEDAELVDNLENIGLEFDM
;
A
#
# COMPACT_ATOMS: atom_id res chain seq x y z
N MET A 1 14.87 54.20 15.76
CA MET A 1 14.10 54.21 17.02
C MET A 1 14.99 54.33 18.25
N ILE A 2 16.07 53.55 18.34
CA ILE A 2 17.02 53.55 19.48
C ILE A 2 17.87 54.83 19.49
N THR A 3 18.48 55.20 18.36
CA THR A 3 19.26 56.46 18.20
C THR A 3 18.44 57.74 18.36
N LEU A 4 17.12 57.63 18.20
CA LEU A 4 16.16 58.72 18.39
C LEU A 4 15.63 58.79 19.84
N GLY A 5 16.13 57.95 20.75
CA GLY A 5 15.77 57.93 22.17
C GLY A 5 14.33 57.48 22.45
N LYS A 6 13.64 56.88 21.48
CA LYS A 6 12.24 56.43 21.59
C LYS A 6 12.12 54.95 21.97
N ALA A 7 13.23 54.28 22.27
CA ALA A 7 13.25 52.88 22.66
C ALA A 7 13.11 52.73 24.19
N PRO A 8 12.56 51.60 24.68
CA PRO A 8 12.48 51.31 26.11
C PRO A 8 13.85 51.40 26.81
N ARG A 9 13.85 51.75 28.10
CA ARG A 9 15.08 51.80 28.91
C ARG A 9 15.72 50.39 28.93
N GLY A 10 16.98 50.29 28.53
CA GLY A 10 17.72 49.03 28.42
C GLY A 10 17.74 48.42 27.01
N ALA A 11 17.07 49.02 26.03
CA ALA A 11 17.12 48.54 24.66
C ALA A 11 18.51 48.79 24.03
N VAL A 12 19.26 47.71 23.83
CA VAL A 12 20.52 47.70 23.08
C VAL A 12 20.21 47.42 21.62
N ALA A 13 20.79 48.20 20.71
CA ALA A 13 20.64 47.94 19.28
C ALA A 13 21.40 46.66 18.91
N PRO A 14 20.80 45.73 18.14
CA PRO A 14 21.54 44.61 17.57
C PRO A 14 22.75 45.13 16.78
N LEU A 15 23.81 44.34 16.74
CA LEU A 15 24.97 44.62 15.90
C LEU A 15 24.53 44.72 14.43
N SER A 16 25.06 45.71 13.72
CA SER A 16 24.76 45.89 12.30
C SER A 16 25.34 44.72 11.53
N MET A 17 24.49 43.96 10.86
CA MET A 17 24.90 42.83 10.03
C MET A 17 25.50 43.36 8.72
N GLU A 18 26.70 42.90 8.36
CA GLU A 18 27.30 43.18 7.07
C GLU A 18 26.55 42.39 5.99
N LEU A 19 25.96 43.10 5.02
CA LEU A 19 25.15 42.48 3.96
C LEU A 19 26.00 41.86 2.84
N ASP A 20 27.26 42.28 2.74
CA ASP A 20 28.21 41.74 1.76
C ASP A 20 28.67 40.36 2.22
N GLY A 21 28.23 39.31 1.53
CA GLY A 21 28.54 37.93 1.90
C GLY A 21 27.47 37.22 2.74
N LEU A 22 26.33 37.86 3.03
CA LEU A 22 25.21 37.22 3.75
C LEU A 22 24.71 35.92 3.09
N PHE A 23 24.88 35.78 1.77
CA PHE A 23 24.57 34.58 0.99
C PHE A 23 25.80 33.71 0.66
N LYS A 24 26.98 34.09 1.14
CA LYS A 24 28.20 33.28 1.15
C LYS A 24 28.45 32.67 2.53
N LEU A 25 27.35 32.43 3.23
CA LEU A 25 27.35 32.03 4.61
C LEU A 25 27.92 30.61 4.75
N ASP A 26 29.08 30.46 5.37
CA ASP A 26 29.67 29.15 5.68
C ASP A 26 29.26 28.70 7.09
N VAL A 27 29.38 27.41 7.38
CA VAL A 27 29.00 26.82 8.69
C VAL A 27 29.87 27.37 9.82
N ASP A 28 31.06 27.87 9.49
CA ASP A 28 32.01 28.49 10.43
C ASP A 28 31.78 30.00 10.66
N ASP A 29 30.78 30.62 10.01
CA ASP A 29 30.53 32.06 10.17
C ASP A 29 29.91 32.40 11.53
N ASP A 30 30.31 33.56 12.08
CA ASP A 30 29.97 34.01 13.43
C ASP A 30 28.46 34.14 13.73
N ILE A 31 27.61 34.13 12.70
CA ILE A 31 26.15 34.13 12.91
C ILE A 31 25.60 32.77 13.35
N TRP A 32 26.39 31.70 13.22
CA TRP A 32 26.14 30.37 13.79
C TRP A 32 26.76 30.20 15.18
N GLN A 33 27.52 31.19 15.68
CA GLN A 33 27.95 31.14 17.07
C GLN A 33 26.73 31.36 17.96
N ASP A 34 26.43 30.34 18.75
CA ASP A 34 25.28 30.18 19.66
C ASP A 34 25.33 31.14 20.87
N ILE A 35 25.81 32.37 20.66
CA ILE A 35 26.01 33.37 21.69
C ILE A 35 24.65 34.00 21.99
N GLY A 36 23.91 33.36 22.90
CA GLY A 36 22.64 33.85 23.42
C GLY A 36 21.56 32.78 23.58
N LEU A 37 21.84 31.51 23.22
CA LEU A 37 20.92 30.39 23.49
C LEU A 37 21.14 29.73 24.86
N THR A 38 22.26 30.00 25.52
CA THR A 38 22.48 29.69 26.94
C THR A 38 22.72 31.00 27.67
N ASP A 39 21.72 31.52 28.38
CA ASP A 39 21.94 32.56 29.38
C ASP A 39 22.75 31.93 30.53
N ASP A 40 23.60 32.69 31.23
CA ASP A 40 24.25 32.21 32.45
C ASP A 40 23.21 31.95 33.59
N ASN A 41 21.92 32.21 33.33
CA ASN A 41 20.75 31.75 34.11
C ASN A 41 20.17 30.39 33.65
N ASP A 42 20.76 29.71 32.66
CA ASP A 42 20.53 28.27 32.43
C ASP A 42 21.25 27.48 33.54
N ASP A 43 20.89 27.78 34.79
CA ASP A 43 21.11 26.94 35.95
C ASP A 43 20.30 25.66 35.73
N GLY A 44 20.85 24.75 34.92
CA GLY A 44 20.35 23.39 34.75
C GLY A 44 18.87 23.31 34.41
N LEU A 45 18.40 24.01 33.36
CA LEU A 45 17.16 23.62 32.70
C LEU A 45 17.32 22.16 32.28
N LEU A 46 16.88 21.25 33.15
CA LEU A 46 16.88 19.81 32.96
C LEU A 46 16.36 19.57 31.54
N ILE A 47 17.20 18.93 30.71
CA ILE A 47 16.81 18.55 29.35
C ILE A 47 15.42 17.93 29.46
N PRO A 48 14.39 18.48 28.79
CA PRO A 48 13.05 17.98 28.94
C PRO A 48 13.03 16.48 28.73
N GLU A 49 12.32 15.74 29.57
CA GLU A 49 12.34 14.28 29.56
C GLU A 49 11.96 13.68 28.19
N TRP A 50 11.06 14.33 27.44
CA TRP A 50 10.72 13.93 26.07
C TRP A 50 11.88 14.08 25.06
N LEU A 51 12.93 14.84 25.41
CA LEU A 51 14.14 15.07 24.61
C LEU A 51 15.33 14.27 25.15
N GLY A 52 15.53 14.25 26.47
CA GLY A 52 16.71 13.64 27.12
C GLY A 52 16.56 12.18 27.52
N ASN A 53 15.32 11.67 27.67
CA ASN A 53 15.06 10.32 28.14
C ASN A 53 14.62 9.41 26.98
N ASP A 54 15.47 8.44 26.64
CA ASP A 54 15.23 7.54 25.52
C ASP A 54 13.99 6.65 25.71
N ASN A 55 13.68 6.27 26.96
CA ASN A 55 12.47 5.48 27.24
C ASN A 55 11.20 6.29 26.99
N ILE A 56 11.21 7.57 27.34
CA ILE A 56 10.06 8.46 27.10
C ILE A 56 9.91 8.73 25.60
N ARG A 57 11.03 8.94 24.88
CA ARG A 57 11.01 9.07 23.41
C ARG A 57 10.46 7.83 22.72
N LYS A 58 10.91 6.64 23.13
CA LYS A 58 10.39 5.36 22.64
C LYS A 58 8.90 5.22 22.96
N GLY A 59 8.50 5.53 24.19
CA GLY A 59 7.10 5.49 24.61
C GLY A 59 6.20 6.40 23.78
N ILE A 60 6.62 7.65 23.51
CA ILE A 60 5.88 8.59 22.65
C ILE A 60 5.75 8.02 21.23
N LYS A 61 6.83 7.48 20.65
CA LYS A 61 6.77 6.86 19.32
C LYS A 61 5.81 5.66 19.28
N SER A 62 5.89 4.78 20.27
CA SER A 62 5.00 3.61 20.36
C SER A 62 3.54 4.02 20.53
N LEU A 63 3.25 5.07 21.31
CA LEU A 63 1.90 5.61 21.46
C LEU A 63 1.36 6.15 20.12
N LEU A 64 2.16 6.98 19.43
CA LEU A 64 1.77 7.53 18.13
C LEU A 64 1.59 6.46 17.06
N GLU A 65 2.41 5.40 17.10
CA GLU A 65 2.28 4.27 16.20
C GLU A 65 1.01 3.47 16.47
N LEU A 66 0.68 3.24 17.75
CA LEU A 66 -0.59 2.62 18.14
C LEU A 66 -1.79 3.45 17.65
N ASP A 67 -1.77 4.77 17.90
CA ASP A 67 -2.84 5.67 17.46
C ASP A 67 -3.00 5.63 15.94
N ARG A 68 -1.89 5.60 15.19
CA ARG A 68 -1.91 5.47 13.73
C ARG A 68 -2.48 4.11 13.29
N CYS A 69 -2.12 3.02 13.95
CA CYS A 69 -2.68 1.70 13.64
C CYS A 69 -4.19 1.66 13.86
N VAL A 70 -4.68 2.26 14.95
CA VAL A 70 -6.13 2.36 15.24
C VAL A 70 -6.85 3.21 14.20
N GLU A 71 -6.25 4.33 13.79
CA GLU A 71 -6.80 5.16 12.72
C GLU A 71 -6.86 4.40 11.39
N GLU A 72 -5.77 3.71 11.03
CA GLU A 72 -5.66 2.95 9.79
C GLU A 72 -6.64 1.79 9.74
N GLU A 73 -6.77 1.03 10.83
CA GLU A 73 -7.76 -0.04 10.95
C GLU A 73 -9.18 0.49 10.67
N ARG A 74 -9.54 1.63 11.28
CA ARG A 74 -10.83 2.28 11.02
C ARG A 74 -10.98 2.70 9.56
N ARG A 75 -9.95 3.28 8.94
CA ARG A 75 -9.97 3.69 7.53
C ARG A 75 -10.18 2.49 6.62
N LEU A 76 -9.44 1.41 6.83
CA LEU A 76 -9.54 0.17 6.06
C LEU A 76 -10.94 -0.44 6.13
N ILE A 77 -11.59 -0.39 7.30
CA ILE A 77 -12.97 -0.86 7.45
C ILE A 77 -13.92 -0.01 6.59
N GLU A 78 -13.84 1.31 6.66
CA GLU A 78 -14.71 2.22 5.88
C GLU A 78 -14.48 2.07 4.37
N GLU A 79 -13.22 2.00 3.93
CA GLU A 79 -12.86 1.79 2.53
C GLU A 79 -13.36 0.44 2.01
N THR A 80 -13.22 -0.60 2.83
CA THR A 80 -13.75 -1.94 2.53
C THR A 80 -15.26 -1.90 2.35
N ILE A 81 -16.00 -1.22 3.24
CA ILE A 81 -17.45 -1.09 3.13
C ILE A 81 -17.82 -0.36 1.83
N SER A 82 -17.16 0.76 1.54
CA SER A 82 -17.41 1.54 0.33
C SER A 82 -17.16 0.72 -0.94
N MET A 83 -16.06 -0.04 -0.98
CA MET A 83 -15.71 -0.91 -2.10
C MET A 83 -16.76 -2.02 -2.30
N GLN A 84 -17.21 -2.66 -1.22
CA GLN A 84 -18.25 -3.70 -1.28
C GLN A 84 -19.61 -3.16 -1.72
N GLN A 85 -19.98 -1.96 -1.26
CA GLN A 85 -21.20 -1.28 -1.68
C GLN A 85 -21.15 -0.95 -3.18
N TRP A 86 -20.05 -0.38 -3.65
CA TRP A 86 -19.84 -0.09 -5.07
C TRP A 86 -19.96 -1.36 -5.92
N MET A 87 -19.27 -2.43 -5.53
CA MET A 87 -19.32 -3.70 -6.27
C MET A 87 -20.75 -4.28 -6.31
N ARG A 88 -21.49 -4.20 -5.20
CA ARG A 88 -22.88 -4.65 -5.13
C ARG A 88 -23.77 -3.86 -6.09
N GLU A 89 -23.64 -2.53 -6.10
CA GLU A 89 -24.40 -1.65 -6.98
C GLU A 89 -24.10 -1.92 -8.45
N GLU A 90 -22.82 -1.92 -8.83
CA GLU A 90 -22.37 -2.18 -10.21
C GLU A 90 -22.82 -3.56 -10.69
N TRP A 91 -22.71 -4.58 -9.85
CA TRP A 91 -23.17 -5.93 -10.19
C TRP A 91 -24.66 -5.96 -10.51
N VAL A 92 -25.48 -5.36 -9.65
CA VAL A 92 -26.93 -5.28 -9.84
C VAL A 92 -27.27 -4.51 -11.11
N ILE A 93 -26.56 -3.41 -11.40
CA ILE A 93 -26.77 -2.61 -12.61
C ILE A 93 -26.46 -3.44 -13.86
N VAL A 94 -25.31 -4.11 -13.93
CA VAL A 94 -24.91 -4.90 -15.10
C VAL A 94 -25.84 -6.08 -15.32
N VAL A 95 -26.20 -6.81 -14.26
CA VAL A 95 -27.14 -7.95 -14.37
C VAL A 95 -28.52 -7.48 -14.83
N ASN A 96 -29.03 -6.37 -14.28
CA ASN A 96 -30.29 -5.81 -14.72
C ASN A 96 -30.20 -5.34 -16.17
N ALA A 97 -29.14 -4.64 -16.55
CA ALA A 97 -28.95 -4.17 -17.92
C ALA A 97 -28.97 -5.33 -18.92
N LEU A 98 -28.31 -6.44 -18.60
CA LEU A 98 -28.35 -7.68 -19.40
C LEU A 98 -29.75 -8.29 -19.49
N LEU A 99 -30.51 -8.27 -18.39
CA LEU A 99 -31.86 -8.81 -18.36
C LEU A 99 -32.83 -7.98 -19.22
N TRP A 100 -32.67 -6.66 -19.21
CA TRP A 100 -33.54 -5.72 -19.92
C TRP A 100 -33.07 -5.39 -21.34
N SER A 101 -31.82 -5.69 -21.69
CA SER A 101 -31.33 -5.56 -23.06
C SER A 101 -32.01 -6.60 -23.95
N SER A 102 -32.86 -6.13 -24.85
CA SER A 102 -33.41 -6.97 -25.93
C SER A 102 -32.28 -7.44 -26.85
N SER A 103 -32.46 -8.58 -27.52
CA SER A 103 -31.56 -9.08 -28.57
C SER A 103 -31.45 -8.17 -29.80
N ASP A 104 -32.08 -6.99 -29.78
CA ASP A 104 -32.06 -5.99 -30.83
C ASP A 104 -30.73 -5.22 -30.90
N ASP A 105 -29.92 -5.25 -29.84
CA ASP A 105 -28.57 -4.65 -29.82
C ASP A 105 -27.51 -5.66 -29.33
N PRO A 106 -26.99 -6.51 -30.24
CA PRO A 106 -26.01 -7.54 -29.89
C PRO A 106 -24.67 -6.96 -29.41
N ASP A 107 -24.30 -5.76 -29.89
CA ASP A 107 -23.05 -5.12 -29.52
C ASP A 107 -23.11 -4.64 -28.06
N LEU A 108 -24.24 -4.04 -27.65
CA LEU A 108 -24.46 -3.66 -26.25
C LEU A 108 -24.46 -4.87 -25.32
N VAL A 109 -25.15 -5.95 -25.70
CA VAL A 109 -25.17 -7.20 -24.91
C VAL A 109 -23.75 -7.74 -24.75
N TYR A 110 -22.95 -7.77 -25.81
CA TYR A 110 -21.56 -8.21 -25.75
C TYR A 110 -20.73 -7.38 -24.76
N GLN A 111 -20.85 -6.05 -24.82
CA GLN A 111 -20.14 -5.16 -23.89
C GLN A 111 -20.55 -5.38 -22.43
N LEU A 112 -21.85 -5.59 -22.17
CA LEU A 112 -22.35 -5.88 -20.82
C LEU A 112 -21.87 -7.24 -20.30
N VAL A 113 -21.73 -8.25 -21.17
CA VAL A 113 -21.15 -9.55 -20.81
C VAL A 113 -19.67 -9.41 -20.47
N GLU A 114 -18.91 -8.66 -21.26
CA GLU A 114 -17.50 -8.37 -20.96
C GLU A 114 -17.36 -7.61 -19.64
N GLN A 115 -18.21 -6.62 -19.38
CA GLN A 115 -18.22 -5.91 -18.11
C GLN A 115 -18.56 -6.86 -16.93
N LYS A 116 -19.51 -7.79 -17.10
CA LYS A 116 -19.82 -8.82 -16.09
C LYS A 116 -18.59 -9.67 -15.78
N LYS A 117 -17.85 -10.14 -16.79
CA LYS A 117 -16.61 -10.90 -16.62
C LYS A 117 -15.54 -10.09 -15.90
N HIS A 118 -15.37 -8.82 -16.27
CA HIS A 118 -14.42 -7.93 -15.61
C HIS A 118 -14.73 -7.76 -14.12
N LEU A 119 -16.00 -7.55 -13.76
CA LEU A 119 -16.43 -7.46 -12.36
C LEU A 119 -16.17 -8.76 -11.59
N LEU A 120 -16.38 -9.93 -12.20
CA LEU A 120 -16.06 -11.23 -11.60
C LEU A 120 -14.56 -11.35 -11.28
N ARG A 121 -13.69 -11.02 -12.23
CA ARG A 121 -12.22 -10.97 -12.04
C ARG A 121 -11.83 -10.06 -10.91
N LEU A 122 -12.39 -8.86 -10.89
CA LEU A 122 -12.12 -7.86 -9.88
C LEU A 122 -12.50 -8.37 -8.49
N CYS A 123 -13.67 -9.01 -8.37
CA CYS A 123 -14.16 -9.59 -7.13
C CYS A 123 -13.26 -10.74 -6.64
N LEU A 124 -12.85 -11.65 -7.52
CA LEU A 124 -11.92 -12.74 -7.19
C LEU A 124 -10.60 -12.22 -6.63
N ASN A 125 -10.07 -11.12 -7.16
CA ASN A 125 -8.85 -10.50 -6.68
C ASN A 125 -9.03 -9.79 -5.33
N TRP A 126 -10.19 -9.18 -5.09
CA TRP A 126 -10.43 -8.39 -3.88
C TRP A 126 -10.82 -9.25 -2.68
N ILE A 127 -11.51 -10.37 -2.88
CA ILE A 127 -11.98 -11.24 -1.79
C ILE A 127 -10.84 -11.67 -0.84
N PRO A 128 -9.67 -12.15 -1.29
CA PRO A 128 -8.58 -12.55 -0.40
C PRO A 128 -8.06 -11.40 0.46
N ALA A 129 -7.86 -10.21 -0.14
CA ALA A 129 -7.34 -9.04 0.57
C ALA A 129 -8.32 -8.53 1.64
N VAL A 130 -9.61 -8.61 1.33
CA VAL A 130 -10.68 -8.04 2.16
C VAL A 130 -11.12 -8.98 3.28
N ARG A 131 -10.95 -10.30 3.12
CA ARG A 131 -11.28 -11.30 4.15
C ARG A 131 -10.43 -11.18 5.42
N ILE A 132 -9.23 -10.63 5.31
CA ILE A 132 -8.31 -10.47 6.43
C ILE A 132 -8.76 -9.34 7.38
N ILE A 133 -9.53 -8.38 6.86
CA ILE A 133 -9.99 -7.21 7.61
C ILE A 133 -11.20 -7.62 8.46
N PRO A 134 -11.11 -7.57 9.80
CA PRO A 134 -12.19 -7.98 10.69
C PRO A 134 -13.41 -7.06 10.51
N LYS A 135 -14.56 -7.63 10.12
CA LYS A 135 -15.81 -6.87 9.92
C LYS A 135 -17.06 -7.73 10.08
N ASP A 136 -18.16 -7.07 10.44
CA ASP A 136 -19.49 -7.67 10.62
C ASP A 136 -20.38 -7.64 9.35
N LEU A 137 -19.82 -7.41 8.16
CA LEU A 137 -20.63 -7.34 6.94
C LEU A 137 -21.00 -8.72 6.39
N GLU A 138 -22.21 -8.80 5.82
CA GLU A 138 -22.75 -9.97 5.11
C GLU A 138 -21.71 -10.58 4.14
N GLU A 139 -21.55 -11.90 4.20
CA GLU A 139 -20.55 -12.66 3.42
C GLU A 139 -20.71 -12.53 1.90
N SER A 140 -21.88 -12.12 1.40
CA SER A 140 -22.17 -11.98 -0.02
C SER A 140 -22.35 -10.52 -0.44
N TRP A 141 -21.36 -10.02 -1.19
CA TRP A 141 -21.41 -8.73 -1.87
C TRP A 141 -21.04 -8.98 -3.33
N GLY A 142 -22.03 -8.80 -4.22
CA GLY A 142 -21.86 -9.06 -5.65
C GLY A 142 -22.23 -10.50 -6.07
N PRO A 143 -21.44 -11.14 -6.97
CA PRO A 143 -21.74 -12.45 -7.55
C PRO A 143 -21.88 -13.57 -6.51
N THR A 144 -22.64 -14.61 -6.84
CA THR A 144 -22.74 -15.79 -5.96
C THR A 144 -21.42 -16.57 -5.95
N LEU A 145 -21.21 -17.40 -4.92
CA LEU A 145 -20.04 -18.27 -4.83
C LEU A 145 -19.94 -19.24 -6.03
N GLU A 146 -21.09 -19.65 -6.58
CA GLU A 146 -21.19 -20.48 -7.78
C GLU A 146 -20.72 -19.71 -9.03
N GLU A 147 -21.18 -18.47 -9.23
CA GLU A 147 -20.73 -17.63 -10.35
C GLU A 147 -19.22 -17.33 -10.29
N LEU A 148 -18.67 -17.19 -9.09
CA LEU A 148 -17.22 -16.99 -8.89
C LEU A 148 -16.40 -18.25 -9.18
N GLU A 149 -16.94 -19.42 -8.84
CA GLU A 149 -16.28 -20.70 -9.12
C GLU A 149 -16.34 -21.04 -10.61
N GLU A 150 -17.48 -20.80 -11.27
CA GLU A 150 -17.61 -20.91 -12.72
C GLU A 150 -16.64 -19.98 -13.46
N ALA A 151 -16.50 -18.71 -13.01
CA ALA A 151 -15.54 -17.77 -13.60
C ALA A 151 -14.10 -18.26 -13.46
N ARG A 152 -13.74 -18.81 -12.30
CA ARG A 152 -12.41 -19.37 -12.04
C ARG A 152 -12.13 -20.57 -12.94
N GLN A 153 -13.10 -21.47 -13.09
CA GLN A 153 -12.98 -22.63 -13.97
C GLN A 153 -12.89 -22.22 -15.44
N PHE A 154 -13.65 -21.20 -15.85
CA PHE A 154 -13.58 -20.65 -17.19
C PHE A 154 -12.19 -20.08 -17.48
N GLU A 155 -11.59 -19.28 -16.60
CA GLU A 155 -10.25 -18.71 -16.81
C GLU A 155 -9.15 -19.77 -16.88
N VAL A 156 -9.21 -20.78 -16.01
CA VAL A 156 -8.27 -21.90 -16.05
C VAL A 156 -8.43 -22.69 -17.35
N SER A 157 -9.66 -22.97 -17.78
CA SER A 157 -9.91 -23.70 -19.02
C SER A 157 -9.56 -22.90 -20.28
N GLU A 158 -9.81 -21.59 -20.31
CA GLU A 158 -9.41 -20.68 -21.39
C GLU A 158 -7.89 -20.62 -21.50
N SER A 159 -7.18 -20.54 -20.38
CA SER A 159 -5.71 -20.60 -20.34
C SER A 159 -5.17 -21.94 -20.89
N LEU A 160 -5.85 -23.06 -20.62
CA LEU A 160 -5.48 -24.37 -21.15
C LEU A 160 -5.81 -24.53 -22.65
N LEU A 161 -6.86 -23.87 -23.14
CA LEU A 161 -7.22 -23.86 -24.55
C LEU A 161 -6.26 -23.01 -25.37
N GLU A 162 -5.88 -21.82 -24.90
CA GLU A 162 -4.84 -20.99 -25.54
C GLU A 162 -3.50 -21.72 -25.63
N ASN A 163 -3.13 -22.46 -24.57
CA ASN A 163 -1.92 -23.28 -24.58
C ASN A 163 -1.99 -24.44 -25.58
N ASN A 164 -3.14 -25.14 -25.69
CA ASN A 164 -3.30 -26.23 -26.67
C ASN A 164 -3.37 -25.74 -28.12
N ILE A 165 -3.88 -24.53 -28.39
CA ILE A 165 -3.91 -23.96 -29.74
C ILE A 165 -2.48 -23.60 -30.21
N ASN A 166 -1.60 -23.22 -29.29
CA ASN A 166 -0.19 -22.96 -29.60
C ASN A 166 0.63 -24.24 -29.85
N ASP A 167 0.13 -25.42 -29.44
CA ASP A 167 0.81 -26.70 -29.63
C ASP A 167 0.45 -27.40 -30.97
N GLU A 168 -0.63 -27.00 -31.66
CA GLU A 168 -1.05 -27.60 -32.93
C GLU A 168 -0.47 -26.91 -34.20
N GLU A 169 0.23 -25.77 -34.07
CA GLU A 169 0.84 -25.05 -35.21
C GLU A 169 2.39 -25.12 -35.28
N ASN A 170 3.04 -26.06 -34.60
CA ASN A 170 4.51 -26.25 -34.71
C ASN A 170 4.89 -27.58 -35.37
N GLU A 171 4.51 -27.74 -36.63
CA GLU A 171 5.18 -28.68 -37.54
C GLU A 171 6.40 -27.99 -38.17
N VAL A 172 7.49 -27.82 -37.39
CA VAL A 172 8.79 -27.36 -37.92
C VAL A 172 9.93 -28.26 -37.43
N GLU A 173 10.31 -29.16 -38.33
CA GLU A 173 11.64 -29.70 -38.62
C GLU A 173 12.58 -30.05 -37.44
N LEU A 174 12.74 -31.37 -37.22
CA LEU A 174 13.81 -31.98 -36.41
C LEU A 174 15.20 -31.43 -36.78
N GLY A 175 15.73 -30.54 -35.96
CA GLY A 175 17.15 -30.19 -35.90
C GLY A 175 17.79 -30.80 -34.67
N ILE A 176 18.43 -31.97 -34.84
CA ILE A 176 19.29 -32.57 -33.82
C ILE A 176 20.48 -31.63 -33.58
N TYR A 177 20.59 -31.07 -32.38
CA TYR A 177 21.87 -30.59 -31.85
C TYR A 177 22.10 -31.20 -30.47
N GLU A 178 23.31 -31.71 -30.31
CA GLU A 178 23.79 -32.53 -29.21
C GLU A 178 23.84 -31.76 -27.89
N THR A 179 23.62 -32.53 -26.83
CA THR A 179 23.72 -32.27 -25.39
C THR A 179 24.96 -31.47 -24.98
N ASP A 180 24.76 -30.50 -24.09
CA ASP A 180 25.68 -30.24 -22.98
C ASP A 180 24.84 -30.05 -21.71
N GLU A 181 24.91 -31.06 -20.83
CA GLU A 181 24.46 -31.02 -19.44
C GLU A 181 25.34 -30.03 -18.67
N ASP A 182 24.74 -29.06 -17.99
CA ASP A 182 25.27 -28.58 -16.71
C ASP A 182 24.12 -27.99 -15.87
N ASP A 183 24.04 -28.51 -14.64
CA ASP A 183 22.93 -28.47 -13.69
C ASP A 183 22.49 -27.06 -13.25
N TYR A 184 21.21 -26.76 -13.43
CA TYR A 184 20.48 -25.82 -12.57
C TYR A 184 19.32 -26.57 -11.92
N ILE A 185 19.55 -27.01 -10.69
CA ILE A 185 18.54 -27.57 -9.81
C ILE A 185 17.42 -26.52 -9.63
N GLU A 186 16.19 -26.92 -9.96
CA GLU A 186 14.97 -26.12 -9.84
C GLU A 186 14.70 -25.76 -8.38
N ASP A 187 14.53 -24.47 -8.11
CA ASP A 187 14.10 -23.90 -6.81
C ASP A 187 12.61 -24.19 -6.49
N ALA A 188 11.99 -25.14 -7.21
CA ALA A 188 10.58 -25.49 -7.11
C ALA A 188 10.25 -26.56 -6.06
N GLU A 189 11.26 -27.27 -5.52
CA GLU A 189 11.04 -28.32 -4.50
C GLU A 189 11.25 -27.85 -3.04
N LEU A 190 11.54 -26.56 -2.81
CA LEU A 190 11.76 -26.03 -1.46
C LEU A 190 10.47 -25.67 -0.71
N VAL A 191 9.32 -25.66 -1.37
CA VAL A 191 8.04 -25.25 -0.75
C VAL A 191 7.28 -26.43 -0.16
N ASP A 192 7.49 -27.66 -0.64
CA ASP A 192 6.80 -28.86 -0.14
C ASP A 192 7.45 -29.45 1.13
N ASN A 193 8.67 -29.03 1.48
CA ASN A 193 9.37 -29.51 2.69
C ASN A 193 9.17 -28.62 3.93
N LEU A 194 8.42 -27.51 3.85
CA LEU A 194 8.06 -26.74 5.05
C LEU A 194 6.81 -27.26 5.76
N GLU A 195 5.95 -28.01 5.07
CA GLU A 195 4.71 -28.55 5.65
C GLU A 195 4.95 -29.80 6.52
N ASN A 196 6.12 -30.44 6.40
CA ASN A 196 6.48 -31.64 7.16
C ASN A 196 7.35 -31.39 8.42
N ILE A 197 7.69 -30.13 8.74
CA ILE A 197 8.47 -29.78 9.95
C ILE A 197 7.56 -29.21 11.06
N GLY A 198 6.28 -28.93 10.77
CA GLY A 198 5.31 -28.40 11.74
C GLY A 198 4.54 -29.43 12.57
N LEU A 199 4.74 -30.74 12.36
CA LEU A 199 3.99 -31.81 13.02
C LEU A 199 4.85 -32.81 13.81
N GLU A 200 5.99 -32.38 14.37
CA GLU A 200 6.80 -33.23 15.27
C GLU A 200 7.34 -32.53 16.53
N PHE A 201 6.64 -31.48 17.00
CA PHE A 201 6.82 -30.97 18.36
C PHE A 201 5.47 -30.95 19.10
N ASP A 202 4.95 -32.14 19.36
CA ASP A 202 4.05 -32.36 20.49
C ASP A 202 4.25 -33.81 21.00
N MET A 203 5.26 -33.98 21.88
CA MET A 203 5.31 -35.02 22.90
C MET A 203 6.15 -34.56 24.10
#